data_AF-A0A1G9CHG9-F1
#
_entry.id   AF-A0A1G9CHG9-F1
#
_cell.length_a   1.000
_cell.length_b   1.000
_cell.length_c   1.000
_cell.angle_alpha   90.00
_cell.angle_beta   90.00
_cell.angle_gamma   90.00
#
_symmetry.space_group_name_H-M   'P 1'
#
loop_
_entity.id
_entity.type
_entity.pdbx_description
1 polymer ?
#
loop_
_entity_poly.entity_id
_entity_poly.type
_entity_poly.pdbx_seq_one_letter_code
_entity_poly.pdbx_strand_id
1 'polypeptide(L)'
;MSWFRREREPSRRPVEDVDLDSLLALVAESLGYFFEFARDGASVTLRGDREDGPGGSGALIVKLTGLRREAGRRAREDWPKLVSEHLAHAVATAGDWLDVCDIEQARPLMRTRVEAVDDVADLTRVVGRHLNADLVELLTVGGRVVRPEEAGCWPMAAGQALDLAAGNVRGERLRAESIGVSGTSVTRLTAESPSAATHLRWLDDYLAVPDDGALVVLPDPYTLLVHPVDGIGVVRAIERLRVHAARTDGLSPQVYWWHEGRLTLIKAEIVTRQGQIRLVVAPPPAFAQVLARLAV
;
A
#
# COMPACT_ATOMS: atom_id res chain seq x y z
N MET A 1 -2.26 62.19 -12.75
CA MET A 1 -3.44 61.92 -11.91
C MET A 1 -3.68 60.42 -11.88
N SER A 2 -4.07 59.94 -10.70
CA SER A 2 -4.01 58.59 -10.15
C SER A 2 -4.46 57.42 -11.05
N TRP A 3 -3.62 56.37 -11.06
CA TRP A 3 -3.96 55.00 -11.44
C TRP A 3 -4.71 54.34 -10.28
N PHE A 4 -5.98 53.97 -10.46
CA PHE A 4 -6.70 53.17 -9.48
C PHE A 4 -6.29 51.70 -9.59
N ARG A 5 -5.28 51.34 -8.79
CA ARG A 5 -4.99 49.96 -8.38
C ARG A 5 -6.19 49.48 -7.56
N ARG A 6 -7.07 48.67 -8.16
CA ARG A 6 -8.05 47.88 -7.39
C ARG A 6 -7.25 46.95 -6.47
N GLU A 7 -7.16 47.32 -5.20
CA GLU A 7 -6.79 46.39 -4.14
C GLU A 7 -7.79 45.22 -4.21
N ARG A 8 -7.28 44.08 -4.64
CA ARG A 8 -8.02 42.83 -4.68
C ARG A 8 -8.22 42.44 -3.22
N GLU A 9 -9.42 42.67 -2.71
CA GLU A 9 -9.85 42.26 -1.38
C GLU A 9 -9.44 40.80 -1.17
N PRO A 10 -8.73 40.45 -0.07
CA PRO A 10 -8.29 39.09 0.16
C PRO A 10 -9.53 38.19 0.17
N SER A 11 -9.56 37.20 -0.72
CA SER A 11 -10.65 36.24 -0.79
C SER A 11 -10.88 35.67 0.61
N ARG A 12 -12.06 35.94 1.20
CA ARG A 12 -12.42 35.37 2.49
C ARG A 12 -12.25 33.86 2.39
N ARG A 13 -11.40 33.31 3.26
CA ARG A 13 -11.17 31.87 3.30
C ARG A 13 -12.49 31.15 3.60
N PRO A 14 -12.75 29.98 3.00
CA PRO A 14 -13.94 29.18 3.30
C PRO A 14 -14.12 29.00 4.81
N VAL A 15 -15.36 29.03 5.31
CA VAL A 15 -15.65 28.83 6.75
C VAL A 15 -15.09 27.50 7.26
N GLU A 16 -15.17 26.47 6.41
CA GLU A 16 -14.60 25.14 6.66
C GLU A 16 -13.09 25.17 6.92
N ASP A 17 -12.35 26.05 6.22
CA ASP A 17 -10.91 26.21 6.46
C ASP A 17 -10.62 26.87 7.80
N VAL A 18 -11.50 27.76 8.27
CA VAL A 18 -11.36 28.45 9.57
C VAL A 18 -11.63 27.48 10.73
N ASP A 19 -12.64 26.63 10.59
CA ASP A 19 -12.95 25.56 11.56
C ASP A 19 -11.76 24.60 11.68
N LEU A 20 -11.19 24.16 10.55
CA LEU A 20 -10.03 23.27 10.52
C LEU A 20 -8.77 23.94 11.10
N ASP A 21 -8.55 25.23 10.81
CA ASP A 21 -7.44 26.01 11.38
C ASP A 21 -7.53 26.11 12.91
N SER A 22 -8.75 26.22 13.45
CA SER A 22 -9.00 26.25 14.90
C SER A 22 -8.65 24.91 15.56
N LEU A 23 -8.99 23.79 14.89
CA LEU A 23 -8.57 22.45 15.34
C LEU A 23 -7.05 22.27 15.25
N LEU A 24 -6.43 22.73 14.17
CA LEU A 24 -4.97 22.69 13.99
C LEU A 24 -4.24 23.49 15.07
N ALA A 25 -4.73 24.68 15.40
CA ALA A 25 -4.22 25.51 16.48
C ALA A 25 -4.30 24.78 17.83
N LEU A 26 -5.49 24.26 18.18
CA LEU A 26 -5.72 23.56 19.44
C LEU A 26 -4.81 22.33 19.58
N VAL A 27 -4.66 21.53 18.52
CA VAL A 27 -3.81 20.35 18.54
C VAL A 27 -2.33 20.74 18.63
N ALA A 28 -1.87 21.74 17.87
CA ALA A 28 -0.49 22.23 17.93
C ALA A 28 -0.12 22.68 19.35
N GLU A 29 -0.99 23.46 20.01
CA GLU A 29 -0.81 23.88 21.40
C GLU A 29 -0.78 22.70 22.36
N SER A 30 -1.66 21.71 22.18
CA SER A 30 -1.69 20.50 23.02
C SER A 30 -0.41 19.67 22.91
N LEU A 31 0.30 19.77 21.78
CA LEU A 31 1.60 19.15 21.55
C LEU A 31 2.77 20.01 22.04
N GLY A 32 2.51 21.20 22.59
CA GLY A 32 3.52 22.11 23.12
C GLY A 32 4.20 23.00 22.07
N TYR A 33 3.57 23.20 20.91
CA TYR A 33 4.10 24.05 19.83
C TYR A 33 3.36 25.37 19.72
N PHE A 34 4.12 26.44 19.50
CA PHE A 34 3.60 27.67 18.90
C PHE A 34 3.40 27.46 17.41
N PHE A 35 2.37 28.08 16.83
CA PHE A 35 2.04 27.90 15.42
C PHE A 35 1.90 29.25 14.70
N GLU A 36 2.28 29.27 13.42
CA GLU A 36 2.08 30.40 12.52
C GLU A 36 1.58 29.88 11.16
N PHE A 37 0.34 30.22 10.81
CA PHE A 37 -0.22 29.85 9.50
C PHE A 37 0.35 30.73 8.40
N ALA A 38 0.73 30.10 7.28
CA ALA A 38 1.05 30.84 6.07
C ALA A 38 -0.17 31.65 5.60
N ARG A 39 0.06 32.80 4.96
CA ARG A 39 -1.01 33.70 4.51
C ARG A 39 -2.00 33.05 3.54
N ASP A 40 -1.53 32.08 2.76
CA ASP A 40 -2.32 31.31 1.82
C ASP A 40 -3.04 30.11 2.47
N GLY A 41 -2.78 29.83 3.75
CA GLY A 41 -3.33 28.67 4.47
C GLY A 41 -2.77 27.32 4.02
N ALA A 42 -1.76 27.29 3.14
CA ALA A 42 -1.22 26.08 2.55
C ALA A 42 -0.27 25.33 3.49
N SER A 43 0.24 25.99 4.52
CA SER A 43 1.10 25.40 5.54
C SER A 43 0.94 26.06 6.90
N VAL A 44 1.34 25.34 7.95
CA VAL A 44 1.54 25.88 9.29
C VAL A 44 2.99 25.65 9.70
N THR A 45 3.59 26.66 10.32
CA THR A 45 4.94 26.57 10.90
C THR A 45 4.78 26.31 12.39
N LEU A 46 5.35 25.22 12.89
CA LEU A 46 5.37 24.84 14.30
C LEU A 46 6.74 25.18 14.89
N ARG A 47 6.76 25.87 16.03
CA ARG A 47 7.97 26.21 16.79
C ARG A 47 7.80 25.70 18.21
N GLY A 48 8.70 24.86 18.68
CA GLY A 48 8.69 24.33 20.04
C GLY A 48 9.93 24.76 20.81
N ASP A 49 9.83 24.80 22.13
CA ASP A 49 10.95 25.03 23.06
C ASP A 49 11.82 23.78 23.28
N ARG A 50 11.66 22.74 22.45
CA ARG A 50 12.33 21.44 22.66
C ARG A 50 13.81 21.54 22.22
N GLU A 51 14.70 21.74 23.19
CA GLU A 51 16.16 21.71 23.01
C GLU A 51 16.71 20.28 22.80
N ASP A 52 15.98 19.23 23.21
CA ASP A 52 16.47 17.85 23.19
C ASP A 52 15.92 17.04 22.01
N GLY A 53 16.56 17.19 20.85
CA GLY A 53 16.45 16.30 19.70
C GLY A 53 17.64 16.51 18.77
N PRO A 54 18.15 15.49 18.06
CA PRO A 54 19.25 15.65 17.11
C PRO A 54 18.74 16.42 15.88
N GLY A 55 18.70 17.75 16.01
CA GLY A 55 18.05 18.69 15.08
C GLY A 55 17.43 19.86 15.85
N GLY A 56 18.26 20.60 16.58
CA GLY A 56 17.81 21.61 17.56
C GLY A 56 16.92 22.72 17.00
N SER A 57 16.04 23.26 17.87
CA SER A 57 15.36 24.56 17.76
C SER A 57 14.89 25.00 16.36
N GLY A 58 14.48 24.04 15.53
CA GLY A 58 14.07 24.25 14.14
C GLY A 58 12.57 24.44 14.03
N ALA A 59 12.16 25.45 13.26
CA ALA A 59 10.76 25.60 12.88
C ALA A 59 10.37 24.47 11.91
N LEU A 60 9.37 23.66 12.27
CA LEU A 60 8.82 22.59 11.45
C LEU A 60 7.72 23.15 10.54
N ILE A 61 7.86 23.02 9.23
CA ILE A 61 6.83 23.45 8.27
C ILE A 61 5.97 22.24 7.89
N VAL A 62 4.67 22.30 8.23
CA VAL A 62 3.70 21.26 7.90
C VAL A 62 2.81 21.73 6.75
N LYS A 63 2.80 20.97 5.65
CA LYS A 63 1.89 21.22 4.52
C LYS A 63 0.46 20.82 4.90
N LEU A 64 -0.50 21.66 4.54
CA LEU A 64 -1.93 21.50 4.87
C LEU A 64 -2.81 21.25 3.65
N THR A 65 -2.29 21.41 2.43
CA THR A 65 -3.07 21.27 1.19
C THR A 65 -3.78 19.92 1.09
N GLY A 66 -3.04 18.83 1.33
CA GLY A 66 -3.62 17.50 1.27
C GLY A 66 -4.51 17.17 2.48
N LEU A 67 -4.18 17.69 3.67
CA LEU A 67 -5.06 17.59 4.86
C LEU A 67 -6.43 18.24 4.60
N ARG A 68 -6.45 19.45 4.03
CA ARG A 68 -7.71 20.15 3.68
C ARG A 68 -8.52 19.37 2.65
N ARG A 69 -7.86 18.85 1.63
CA ARG A 69 -8.51 18.02 0.61
C ARG A 69 -9.13 16.77 1.22
N GLU A 70 -8.47 16.16 2.20
CA GLU A 70 -8.97 14.99 2.90
C GLU A 70 -10.10 15.34 3.88
N ALA A 71 -9.99 16.45 4.61
CA ALA A 71 -11.06 16.95 5.47
C ALA A 71 -12.35 17.21 4.68
N GLY A 72 -12.25 17.76 3.47
CA GLY A 72 -13.39 17.98 2.57
C GLY A 72 -14.08 16.70 2.06
N ARG A 73 -13.50 15.52 2.29
CA ARG A 73 -14.10 14.21 1.95
C ARG A 73 -14.70 13.49 3.16
N ARG A 74 -14.46 13.99 4.37
CA ARG A 74 -14.89 13.35 5.62
C ARG A 74 -15.98 14.17 6.30
N ALA A 75 -16.75 13.51 7.16
CA ALA A 75 -17.68 14.20 8.03
C ALA A 75 -16.89 15.08 9.02
N ARG A 76 -17.46 16.23 9.42
CA ARG A 76 -16.81 17.18 10.35
C ARG A 76 -16.46 16.54 11.70
N GLU A 77 -17.23 15.54 12.13
CA GLU A 77 -16.98 14.77 13.36
C GLU A 77 -15.65 13.99 13.34
N ASP A 78 -15.13 13.66 12.15
CA ASP A 78 -13.84 12.95 12.01
C ASP A 78 -12.63 13.89 12.01
N TRP A 79 -12.84 15.20 11.83
CA TRP A 79 -11.76 16.17 11.67
C TRP A 79 -10.81 16.24 12.87
N PRO A 80 -11.26 16.20 14.15
CA PRO A 80 -10.35 16.21 15.28
C PRO A 80 -9.33 15.06 15.26
N LYS A 81 -9.78 13.84 14.92
CA LYS A 81 -8.90 12.67 14.79
C LYS A 81 -7.93 12.85 13.63
N LEU A 82 -8.42 13.27 12.46
CA LEU A 82 -7.61 13.51 11.27
C LEU A 82 -6.48 14.53 11.54
N VAL A 83 -6.81 15.66 12.17
CA VAL A 83 -5.84 16.73 12.51
C VAL A 83 -4.82 16.23 13.53
N SER A 84 -5.27 15.56 14.59
CA SER A 84 -4.41 15.00 15.62
C SER A 84 -3.38 14.03 15.04
N GLU A 85 -3.83 13.08 14.22
CA GLU A 85 -2.95 12.11 13.58
C GLU A 85 -2.00 12.72 12.56
N HIS A 86 -2.43 13.76 11.82
CA HIS A 86 -1.59 14.45 10.85
C HIS A 86 -0.46 15.21 11.53
N LEU A 87 -0.76 16.00 12.56
CA LEU A 87 0.26 16.77 13.28
C LEU A 87 1.19 15.86 14.09
N ALA A 88 0.66 14.84 14.76
CA ALA A 88 1.49 13.87 15.48
C ALA A 88 2.47 13.16 14.53
N HIS A 89 2.01 12.80 13.32
CA HIS A 89 2.87 12.22 12.30
C HIS A 89 3.92 13.19 11.79
N ALA A 90 3.54 14.42 11.44
CA ALA A 90 4.47 15.43 10.95
C ALA A 90 5.57 15.76 11.99
N VAL A 91 5.23 15.76 13.28
CA VAL A 91 6.20 15.93 14.37
C VAL A 91 7.10 14.71 14.50
N ALA A 92 6.55 13.50 14.41
CA ALA A 92 7.33 12.26 14.49
C ALA A 92 8.32 12.10 13.33
N THR A 93 8.01 12.65 12.15
CA THR A 93 8.84 12.57 10.94
C THR A 93 9.62 13.87 10.65
N ALA A 94 9.65 14.83 11.58
CA ALA A 94 10.27 16.14 11.38
C ALA A 94 11.78 16.09 11.04
N GLY A 95 12.46 14.99 11.39
CA GLY A 95 13.87 14.76 11.08
C GLY A 95 14.13 13.96 9.80
N ASP A 96 13.07 13.55 9.08
CA ASP A 96 13.22 12.80 7.85
C ASP A 96 13.74 13.72 6.72
N TRP A 97 14.72 13.22 5.97
CA TRP A 97 15.27 13.93 4.82
C TRP A 97 14.32 14.01 3.63
N LEU A 98 13.24 13.22 3.66
CA LEU A 98 12.32 13.03 2.54
C LEU A 98 11.00 13.77 2.80
N ASP A 99 10.75 14.84 2.04
CA ASP A 99 9.43 15.45 1.98
C ASP A 99 8.54 14.66 1.01
N VAL A 100 7.64 13.84 1.55
CA VAL A 100 6.72 13.03 0.73
C VAL A 100 5.67 13.88 0.01
N CYS A 101 5.38 15.10 0.48
CA CYS A 101 4.51 16.02 -0.25
C CYS A 101 5.22 16.65 -1.46
N ASP A 102 6.55 16.65 -1.51
CA ASP A 102 7.32 17.03 -2.69
C ASP A 102 7.33 15.87 -3.71
N ILE A 103 6.56 16.04 -4.78
CA ILE A 103 6.41 15.01 -5.82
C ILE A 103 7.74 14.67 -6.51
N GLU A 104 8.67 15.62 -6.67
CA GLU A 104 9.94 15.35 -7.35
C GLU A 104 10.83 14.45 -6.50
N GLN A 105 10.76 14.56 -5.17
CA GLN A 105 11.45 13.66 -4.24
C GLN A 105 10.72 12.33 -4.08
N ALA A 106 9.38 12.35 -3.97
CA ALA A 106 8.58 11.16 -3.72
C ALA A 106 8.55 10.22 -4.95
N ARG A 107 8.37 10.77 -6.16
CA ARG A 107 8.17 10.02 -7.41
C ARG A 107 9.18 8.91 -7.66
N PRO A 108 10.51 9.12 -7.58
CA PRO A 108 11.49 8.04 -7.82
C PRO A 108 11.49 6.97 -6.71
N LEU A 109 10.91 7.27 -5.54
CA LEU A 109 10.86 6.37 -4.40
C LEU A 109 9.54 5.62 -4.25
N MET A 110 8.54 5.98 -5.07
CA MET A 110 7.21 5.36 -5.06
C MET A 110 7.29 3.89 -5.47
N ARG A 111 6.74 3.01 -4.65
CA ARG A 111 6.61 1.56 -4.89
C ARG A 111 5.27 1.05 -4.41
N THR A 112 4.79 -0.04 -4.98
CA THR A 112 3.64 -0.78 -4.46
C THR A 112 4.10 -1.91 -3.55
N ARG A 113 3.39 -2.11 -2.45
CA ARG A 113 3.58 -3.23 -1.52
C ARG A 113 2.24 -3.92 -1.31
N VAL A 114 2.21 -5.25 -1.35
CA VAL A 114 0.99 -6.01 -1.07
C VAL A 114 1.02 -6.45 0.40
N GLU A 115 -0.11 -6.33 1.07
CA GLU A 115 -0.33 -6.76 2.44
C GLU A 115 -1.61 -7.61 2.53
N ALA A 116 -1.72 -8.42 3.58
CA ALA A 116 -3.00 -8.98 3.97
C ALA A 116 -3.93 -7.85 4.41
N VAL A 117 -5.21 -7.94 4.03
CA VAL A 117 -6.24 -6.95 4.45
C VAL A 117 -6.31 -6.85 5.98
N ASP A 118 -6.22 -7.99 6.68
CA ASP A 118 -6.31 -8.05 8.14
C ASP A 118 -5.08 -7.47 8.86
N ASP A 119 -3.93 -7.38 8.18
CA ASP A 119 -2.70 -6.79 8.74
C ASP A 119 -2.69 -5.26 8.63
N VAL A 120 -3.60 -4.67 7.85
CA VAL A 120 -3.72 -3.22 7.72
C VAL A 120 -4.72 -2.68 8.73
N ALA A 121 -4.20 -2.09 9.80
CA ALA A 121 -5.00 -1.61 10.94
C ALA A 121 -6.17 -0.66 10.56
N ASP A 122 -5.97 0.21 9.57
CA ASP A 122 -7.03 1.10 9.06
C ASP A 122 -6.84 1.39 7.58
N LEU A 123 -7.61 0.71 6.74
CA LEU A 123 -7.59 0.89 5.27
C LEU A 123 -8.01 2.29 4.83
N THR A 124 -8.71 3.07 5.67
CA THR A 124 -9.11 4.45 5.36
C THR A 124 -7.99 5.47 5.57
N ARG A 125 -6.86 5.04 6.14
CA ARG A 125 -5.69 5.87 6.46
C ARG A 125 -4.48 5.57 5.58
N VAL A 126 -4.67 4.75 4.55
CA VAL A 126 -3.63 4.38 3.59
C VAL A 126 -4.13 4.58 2.17
N VAL A 127 -3.20 4.82 1.25
CA VAL A 127 -3.50 4.85 -0.19
C VAL A 127 -3.26 3.46 -0.77
N GLY A 128 -4.31 2.84 -1.30
CA GLY A 128 -4.22 1.50 -1.88
C GLY A 128 -5.44 1.10 -2.70
N ARG A 129 -5.41 -0.13 -3.22
CA ARG A 129 -6.55 -0.78 -3.89
C ARG A 129 -6.60 -2.26 -3.54
N HIS A 130 -7.81 -2.81 -3.43
CA HIS A 130 -8.00 -4.24 -3.23
C HIS A 130 -7.55 -5.02 -4.47
N LEU A 131 -6.80 -6.09 -4.26
CA LEU A 131 -6.52 -7.10 -5.29
C LEU A 131 -7.59 -8.20 -5.26
N ASN A 132 -7.97 -8.60 -4.04
CA ASN A 132 -9.09 -9.49 -3.76
C ASN A 132 -9.60 -9.22 -2.33
N ALA A 133 -10.38 -10.14 -1.77
CA ALA A 133 -10.93 -10.00 -0.42
C ALA A 133 -9.85 -10.06 0.69
N ASP A 134 -8.74 -10.73 0.43
CA ASP A 134 -7.71 -11.04 1.44
C ASP A 134 -6.45 -10.17 1.27
N LEU A 135 -6.26 -9.57 0.10
CA LEU A 135 -5.04 -8.83 -0.25
C LEU A 135 -5.33 -7.41 -0.74
N VAL A 136 -4.51 -6.48 -0.26
CA VAL A 136 -4.53 -5.06 -0.65
C VAL A 136 -3.16 -4.64 -1.18
N GLU A 137 -3.14 -3.90 -2.29
CA GLU A 137 -1.95 -3.24 -2.81
C GLU A 137 -1.90 -1.80 -2.28
N LEU A 138 -0.83 -1.47 -1.56
CA LEU A 138 -0.60 -0.19 -0.92
C LEU A 138 0.48 0.61 -1.66
N LEU A 139 0.30 1.93 -1.68
CA LEU A 139 1.31 2.86 -2.13
C LEU A 139 2.31 3.12 -1.00
N THR A 140 3.60 3.03 -1.33
CA THR A 140 4.70 3.34 -0.43
C THR A 140 5.66 4.36 -1.04
N VAL A 141 6.31 5.15 -0.20
CA VAL A 141 7.40 6.06 -0.55
C VAL A 141 8.53 5.84 0.45
N GLY A 142 9.72 5.48 -0.05
CA GLY A 142 10.86 5.15 0.82
C GLY A 142 10.61 3.97 1.76
N GLY A 143 9.72 3.03 1.36
CA GLY A 143 9.33 1.85 2.17
C GLY A 143 8.18 2.10 3.16
N ARG A 144 7.79 3.36 3.36
CA ARG A 144 6.68 3.77 4.23
C ARG A 144 5.38 3.84 3.46
N VAL A 145 4.27 3.35 4.04
CA VAL A 145 2.93 3.50 3.46
C VAL A 145 2.52 4.98 3.43
N VAL A 146 1.91 5.40 2.31
CA VAL A 146 1.47 6.77 2.08
C VAL A 146 0.07 6.98 2.63
N ARG A 147 -0.14 8.08 3.36
CA ARG A 147 -1.46 8.49 3.86
C ARG A 147 -2.24 9.30 2.82
N PRO A 148 -3.59 9.28 2.84
CA PRO A 148 -4.43 10.05 1.92
C PRO A 148 -4.09 11.55 1.88
N GLU A 149 -3.83 12.16 3.04
CA GLU A 149 -3.44 13.56 3.15
C GLU A 149 -2.06 13.87 2.54
N GLU A 150 -1.12 12.92 2.49
CA GLU A 150 0.18 13.13 1.84
C GLU A 150 0.04 13.01 0.32
N ALA A 151 -0.69 11.99 -0.16
CA ALA A 151 -1.00 11.87 -1.58
C ALA A 151 -1.83 13.05 -2.11
N GLY A 152 -2.62 13.69 -1.22
CA GLY A 152 -3.38 14.90 -1.52
C GLY A 152 -2.51 16.10 -1.88
N CYS A 153 -1.22 16.11 -1.53
CA CYS A 153 -0.25 17.15 -1.91
C CYS A 153 0.13 17.09 -3.40
N TRP A 154 -0.02 15.93 -4.05
CA TRP A 154 0.48 15.74 -5.41
C TRP A 154 -0.49 16.24 -6.47
N PRO A 155 0.02 16.71 -7.62
CA PRO A 155 -0.79 17.14 -8.75
C PRO A 155 -1.38 15.97 -9.55
N MET A 156 -1.70 14.84 -8.91
CA MET A 156 -2.25 13.64 -9.54
C MET A 156 -3.24 12.92 -8.63
N ALA A 157 -4.04 12.03 -9.20
CA ALA A 157 -4.95 11.18 -8.44
C ALA A 157 -4.18 10.01 -7.78
N ALA A 158 -4.69 9.52 -6.65
CA ALA A 158 -4.09 8.39 -5.93
C ALA A 158 -3.95 7.13 -6.80
N GLY A 159 -4.94 6.83 -7.66
CA GLY A 159 -4.85 5.72 -8.61
C GLY A 159 -3.71 5.88 -9.63
N GLN A 160 -3.46 7.11 -10.11
CA GLN A 160 -2.33 7.39 -11.00
C GLN A 160 -0.99 7.22 -10.27
N ALA A 161 -0.92 7.61 -8.99
CA ALA A 161 0.26 7.40 -8.17
C ALA A 161 0.54 5.90 -7.94
N LEU A 162 -0.49 5.07 -7.73
CA LEU A 162 -0.35 3.61 -7.66
C LEU A 162 0.18 3.00 -8.96
N ASP A 163 -0.32 3.46 -10.11
CA ASP A 163 0.15 2.96 -11.41
C ASP A 163 1.59 3.41 -11.71
N LEU A 164 1.96 4.64 -11.30
CA LEU A 164 3.35 5.11 -11.37
C LEU A 164 4.26 4.27 -10.48
N ALA A 165 3.84 3.99 -9.25
CA ALA A 165 4.57 3.17 -8.29
C ALA A 165 4.78 1.74 -8.81
N ALA A 166 3.76 1.14 -9.42
CA ALA A 166 3.89 -0.15 -10.10
C ALA A 166 4.89 -0.05 -11.27
N GLY A 167 4.83 1.03 -12.06
CA GLY A 167 5.79 1.30 -13.13
C GLY A 167 7.24 1.35 -12.66
N ASN A 168 7.51 1.98 -11.51
CA ASN A 168 8.84 2.00 -10.89
C ASN A 168 9.28 0.57 -10.50
N VAL A 169 8.38 -0.20 -9.87
CA VAL A 169 8.66 -1.60 -9.49
C VAL A 169 8.97 -2.47 -10.71
N ARG A 170 8.31 -2.26 -11.86
CA ARG A 170 8.62 -3.00 -13.10
C ARG A 170 10.10 -2.88 -13.51
N GLY A 171 10.72 -1.74 -13.22
CA GLY A 171 12.14 -1.50 -13.48
C GLY A 171 13.08 -2.33 -12.59
N GLU A 172 12.59 -2.80 -11.44
CA GLU A 172 13.30 -3.68 -10.51
C GLU A 172 13.15 -5.13 -11.01
N ARG A 173 14.25 -5.83 -11.32
CA ARG A 173 14.15 -7.23 -11.80
C ARG A 173 14.14 -8.21 -10.63
N LEU A 174 13.25 -9.20 -10.69
CA LEU A 174 13.26 -10.33 -9.76
C LEU A 174 14.35 -11.34 -10.14
N ARG A 175 14.95 -11.96 -9.13
CA ARG A 175 15.81 -13.13 -9.30
C ARG A 175 14.92 -14.37 -9.39
N ALA A 176 15.05 -15.12 -10.47
CA ALA A 176 14.28 -16.34 -10.70
C ALA A 176 15.16 -17.58 -10.49
N GLU A 177 14.66 -18.54 -9.73
CA GLU A 177 15.34 -19.81 -9.51
C GLU A 177 14.34 -20.97 -9.41
N SER A 178 14.71 -22.13 -9.94
CA SER A 178 13.90 -23.35 -9.79
C SER A 178 14.27 -24.06 -8.50
N ILE A 179 13.28 -24.33 -7.66
CA ILE A 179 13.46 -25.03 -6.38
C ILE A 179 12.41 -26.12 -6.22
N GLY A 180 12.64 -27.05 -5.28
CA GLY A 180 11.67 -28.04 -4.86
C GLY A 180 10.99 -27.66 -3.54
N VAL A 181 9.66 -27.57 -3.53
CA VAL A 181 8.86 -27.38 -2.32
C VAL A 181 8.06 -28.64 -2.04
N SER A 182 8.51 -29.39 -1.02
CA SER A 182 7.88 -30.66 -0.62
C SER A 182 7.66 -31.64 -1.79
N GLY A 183 8.65 -31.73 -2.68
CA GLY A 183 8.61 -32.59 -3.88
C GLY A 183 7.85 -32.02 -5.08
N THR A 184 7.41 -30.76 -5.02
CA THR A 184 6.81 -30.03 -6.16
C THR A 184 7.84 -29.03 -6.69
N SER A 185 8.10 -29.04 -8.00
CA SER A 185 8.97 -28.02 -8.62
C SER A 185 8.22 -26.70 -8.71
N VAL A 186 8.87 -25.62 -8.28
CA VAL A 186 8.34 -24.26 -8.33
C VAL A 186 9.45 -23.31 -8.75
N THR A 187 9.08 -22.22 -9.38
CA THR A 187 9.96 -21.06 -9.59
C THR A 187 9.81 -20.13 -8.41
N ARG A 188 10.90 -19.88 -7.69
CA ARG A 188 10.98 -18.82 -6.69
C ARG A 188 11.40 -17.53 -7.40
N LEU A 189 10.60 -16.48 -7.23
CA LEU A 189 10.93 -15.13 -7.67
C LEU A 189 11.20 -14.27 -6.45
N THR A 190 12.39 -13.68 -6.36
CA THR A 190 12.84 -12.90 -5.19
C THR A 190 13.14 -11.47 -5.59
N ALA A 191 12.53 -10.52 -4.87
CA ALA A 191 12.70 -9.08 -5.03
C ALA A 191 13.77 -8.52 -4.10
N GLU A 192 14.35 -7.39 -4.46
CA GLU A 192 15.27 -6.63 -3.58
C GLU A 192 14.52 -5.68 -2.64
N SER A 193 13.26 -5.35 -2.96
CA SER A 193 12.34 -4.53 -2.18
C SER A 193 11.06 -5.32 -1.86
N PRO A 194 10.25 -4.94 -0.85
CA PRO A 194 9.02 -5.65 -0.47
C PRO A 194 7.88 -5.39 -1.48
N SER A 195 8.10 -5.75 -2.74
CA SER A 195 7.25 -5.43 -3.89
C SER A 195 7.03 -6.63 -4.81
N ALA A 196 7.47 -7.83 -4.42
CA ALA A 196 7.49 -9.02 -5.28
C ALA A 196 6.11 -9.33 -5.89
N ALA A 197 5.05 -9.24 -5.08
CA ALA A 197 3.67 -9.46 -5.51
C ALA A 197 3.19 -8.53 -6.64
N THR A 198 3.77 -7.33 -6.77
CA THR A 198 3.46 -6.39 -7.86
C THR A 198 3.82 -6.99 -9.22
N HIS A 199 4.88 -7.80 -9.28
CA HIS A 199 5.37 -8.41 -10.52
C HIS A 199 4.42 -9.46 -11.10
N LEU A 200 3.39 -9.88 -10.36
CA LEU A 200 2.32 -10.72 -10.92
C LEU A 200 1.62 -10.05 -12.13
N ARG A 201 1.70 -8.72 -12.28
CA ARG A 201 1.22 -8.00 -13.47
C ARG A 201 1.98 -8.36 -14.75
N TRP A 202 3.22 -8.85 -14.61
CA TRP A 202 4.15 -9.16 -15.70
C TRP A 202 4.80 -10.53 -15.45
N LEU A 203 4.01 -11.50 -14.98
CA LEU A 203 4.54 -12.82 -14.64
C LEU A 203 5.24 -13.48 -15.84
N ASP A 204 4.70 -13.27 -17.04
CA ASP A 204 5.25 -13.76 -18.31
C ASP A 204 6.65 -13.20 -18.65
N ASP A 205 7.07 -12.08 -18.02
CA ASP A 205 8.42 -11.53 -18.19
C ASP A 205 9.48 -12.39 -17.47
N TYR A 206 9.07 -13.33 -16.59
CA TYR A 206 9.97 -14.13 -15.75
C TYR A 206 9.96 -15.63 -16.07
N LEU A 207 8.83 -16.16 -16.54
CA LEU A 207 8.69 -17.57 -16.90
C LEU A 207 7.64 -17.72 -18.00
N ALA A 208 7.74 -18.81 -18.77
CA ALA A 208 6.69 -19.20 -19.69
C ALA A 208 5.49 -19.69 -18.87
N VAL A 209 4.43 -18.89 -18.80
CA VAL A 209 3.19 -19.30 -18.13
C VAL A 209 2.28 -20.01 -19.15
N PRO A 210 1.78 -21.22 -18.84
CA PRO A 210 0.81 -21.91 -19.69
C PRO A 210 -0.49 -21.11 -19.85
N ASP A 211 -1.27 -21.45 -20.89
CA ASP A 211 -2.60 -20.87 -21.12
C ASP A 211 -3.55 -21.07 -19.92
N ASP A 212 -3.40 -22.19 -19.20
CA ASP A 212 -4.17 -22.49 -17.99
C ASP A 212 -3.67 -21.73 -16.74
N GLY A 213 -2.61 -20.91 -16.87
CA GLY A 213 -2.09 -20.04 -15.83
C GLY A 213 -1.05 -20.68 -14.91
N ALA A 214 -0.93 -20.12 -13.70
CA ALA A 214 0.02 -20.56 -12.68
C ALA A 214 -0.60 -20.55 -11.28
N LEU A 215 -0.19 -21.47 -10.41
CA LEU A 215 -0.40 -21.37 -8.98
C LEU A 215 0.64 -20.42 -8.37
N VAL A 216 0.21 -19.58 -7.44
CA VAL A 216 1.04 -18.59 -6.77
C VAL A 216 0.86 -18.68 -5.26
N VAL A 217 1.97 -18.63 -4.53
CA VAL A 217 2.01 -18.44 -3.07
C VAL A 217 2.87 -17.21 -2.76
N LEU A 218 2.45 -16.48 -1.72
CA LEU A 218 3.04 -15.23 -1.25
C LEU A 218 3.61 -15.44 0.18
N PRO A 219 4.75 -16.14 0.32
CA PRO A 219 5.28 -16.51 1.64
C PRO A 219 5.80 -15.32 2.45
N ASP A 220 6.12 -14.20 1.80
CA ASP A 220 6.55 -12.94 2.40
C ASP A 220 6.49 -11.80 1.35
N PRO A 221 6.69 -10.52 1.71
CA PRO A 221 6.65 -9.42 0.75
C PRO A 221 7.73 -9.42 -0.34
N TYR A 222 8.81 -10.19 -0.17
CA TYR A 222 9.97 -10.24 -1.06
C TYR A 222 9.96 -11.44 -2.00
N THR A 223 9.11 -12.44 -1.76
CA THR A 223 9.20 -13.72 -2.45
C THR A 223 7.85 -14.14 -3.04
N LEU A 224 7.88 -14.70 -4.24
CA LEU A 224 6.78 -15.45 -4.85
C LEU A 224 7.23 -16.88 -5.11
N LEU A 225 6.33 -17.83 -4.87
CA LEU A 225 6.49 -19.20 -5.36
C LEU A 225 5.45 -19.45 -6.45
N VAL A 226 5.92 -19.83 -7.63
CA VAL A 226 5.10 -19.97 -8.82
C VAL A 226 5.20 -21.39 -9.34
N HIS A 227 4.07 -22.04 -9.60
CA HIS A 227 4.01 -23.35 -10.21
C HIS A 227 3.13 -23.28 -11.47
N PRO A 228 3.64 -23.58 -12.66
CA PRO A 228 2.84 -23.55 -13.89
C PRO A 228 1.70 -24.57 -13.81
N VAL A 229 0.56 -24.25 -14.41
CA VAL A 229 -0.57 -25.18 -14.55
C VAL A 229 -0.46 -25.86 -15.92
N ASP A 230 0.27 -26.98 -16.00
CA ASP A 230 0.57 -27.68 -17.26
C ASP A 230 0.19 -29.18 -17.24
N GLY A 231 -0.47 -29.65 -16.19
CA GLY A 231 -0.88 -31.06 -16.06
C GLY A 231 -1.55 -31.41 -14.74
N ILE A 232 -1.95 -32.68 -14.60
CA ILE A 232 -2.67 -33.18 -13.41
C ILE A 232 -1.88 -33.07 -12.10
N GLY A 233 -0.55 -32.90 -12.19
CA GLY A 233 0.33 -32.62 -11.04
C GLY A 233 -0.09 -31.40 -10.23
N VAL A 234 -0.85 -30.48 -10.83
CA VAL A 234 -1.40 -29.28 -10.18
C VAL A 234 -2.19 -29.57 -8.90
N VAL A 235 -2.92 -30.70 -8.84
CA VAL A 235 -3.71 -31.07 -7.64
C VAL A 235 -2.79 -31.33 -6.46
N ARG A 236 -1.68 -32.04 -6.69
CA ARG A 236 -0.65 -32.26 -5.67
C ARG A 236 0.07 -30.96 -5.34
N ALA A 237 0.33 -30.12 -6.34
CA ALA A 237 0.98 -28.82 -6.12
C ALA A 237 0.15 -27.92 -5.19
N ILE A 238 -1.16 -27.82 -5.37
CA ILE A 238 -2.06 -27.08 -4.47
C ILE A 238 -1.89 -27.56 -3.02
N GLU A 239 -1.89 -28.87 -2.80
CA GLU A 239 -1.69 -29.43 -1.46
C GLU A 239 -0.35 -29.01 -0.84
N ARG A 240 0.75 -29.18 -1.59
CA ARG A 240 2.10 -28.90 -1.08
C ARG A 240 2.35 -27.42 -0.87
N LEU A 241 1.91 -26.60 -1.80
CA LEU A 241 1.99 -25.15 -1.72
C LEU A 241 1.15 -24.60 -0.58
N ARG A 242 -0.06 -25.13 -0.36
CA ARG A 242 -0.92 -24.72 0.75
C ARG A 242 -0.30 -25.04 2.10
N VAL A 243 0.25 -26.23 2.26
CA VAL A 243 0.94 -26.64 3.51
C VAL A 243 2.19 -25.80 3.73
N HIS A 244 2.92 -25.45 2.67
CA HIS A 244 4.07 -24.55 2.77
C HIS A 244 3.64 -23.15 3.23
N ALA A 245 2.66 -22.55 2.55
CA ALA A 245 2.10 -21.23 2.89
C ALA A 245 1.54 -21.18 4.32
N ALA A 246 0.94 -22.27 4.81
CA ALA A 246 0.42 -22.37 6.17
C ALA A 246 1.50 -22.25 7.26
N ARG A 247 2.77 -22.51 6.90
CA ARG A 247 3.91 -22.50 7.83
C ARG A 247 4.73 -21.22 7.75
N THR A 248 4.37 -20.33 6.83
CA THR A 248 4.98 -19.01 6.70
C THR A 248 4.09 -17.99 7.37
N ASP A 249 4.69 -17.03 8.07
CA ASP A 249 4.01 -15.80 8.53
C ASP A 249 3.87 -14.81 7.37
N GLY A 250 3.49 -15.32 6.20
CA GLY A 250 3.44 -14.61 4.93
C GLY A 250 2.16 -13.83 4.71
N LEU A 251 2.07 -13.19 3.55
CA LEU A 251 0.93 -12.34 3.17
C LEU A 251 -0.40 -13.10 3.14
N SER A 252 -0.35 -14.42 2.91
CA SER A 252 -1.54 -15.24 2.95
C SER A 252 -1.15 -16.71 3.12
N PRO A 253 -1.89 -17.48 3.95
CA PRO A 253 -1.68 -18.91 4.04
C PRO A 253 -2.25 -19.67 2.84
N GLN A 254 -2.87 -19.00 1.87
CA GLN A 254 -3.62 -19.61 0.78
C GLN A 254 -2.80 -19.73 -0.52
N VAL A 255 -3.33 -20.53 -1.45
CA VAL A 255 -2.81 -20.65 -2.82
C VAL A 255 -3.72 -19.85 -3.74
N TYR A 256 -3.13 -19.12 -4.67
CA TYR A 256 -3.84 -18.35 -5.67
C TYR A 256 -3.63 -18.92 -7.05
N TRP A 257 -4.62 -18.79 -7.91
CA TRP A 257 -4.51 -19.03 -9.34
C TRP A 257 -4.32 -17.69 -10.04
N TRP A 258 -3.16 -17.52 -10.66
CA TRP A 258 -2.89 -16.44 -11.58
C TRP A 258 -3.29 -16.89 -13.00
N HIS A 259 -4.14 -16.11 -13.65
CA HIS A 259 -4.58 -16.33 -15.03
C HIS A 259 -4.95 -15.00 -15.67
N GLU A 260 -4.36 -14.71 -16.84
CA GLU A 260 -4.62 -13.47 -17.61
C GLU A 260 -4.49 -12.20 -16.76
N GLY A 261 -3.43 -12.11 -15.94
CA GLY A 261 -3.17 -10.95 -15.09
C GLY A 261 -4.10 -10.81 -13.88
N ARG A 262 -4.94 -11.80 -13.59
CA ARG A 262 -5.84 -11.82 -12.42
C ARG A 262 -5.42 -12.87 -11.41
N LEU A 263 -5.48 -12.50 -10.14
CA LEU A 263 -5.18 -13.39 -9.02
C LEU A 263 -6.48 -13.83 -8.34
N THR A 264 -6.81 -15.11 -8.43
CA THR A 264 -8.03 -15.69 -7.85
C THR A 264 -7.69 -16.65 -6.73
N LEU A 265 -8.30 -16.47 -5.56
CA LEU A 265 -8.10 -17.37 -4.42
C LEU A 265 -8.60 -18.79 -4.72
N ILE A 266 -7.75 -19.80 -4.48
CA ILE A 266 -8.18 -21.19 -4.35
C ILE A 266 -8.34 -21.47 -2.85
N LYS A 267 -9.60 -21.49 -2.39
CA LYS A 267 -9.86 -21.76 -0.97
C LYS A 267 -9.42 -23.17 -0.62
N ALA A 268 -8.50 -23.28 0.34
CA ALA A 268 -8.01 -24.56 0.80
C ALA A 268 -7.93 -24.57 2.34
N GLU A 269 -8.68 -25.48 2.95
CA GLU A 269 -8.78 -25.63 4.41
C GLU A 269 -8.15 -26.95 4.85
N ILE A 270 -7.28 -26.86 5.85
CA ILE A 270 -6.71 -28.04 6.50
C ILE A 270 -7.64 -28.39 7.67
N VAL A 271 -8.40 -29.46 7.52
CA VAL A 271 -9.39 -29.92 8.52
C VAL A 271 -8.92 -31.21 9.18
N THR A 272 -9.03 -31.27 10.51
CA THR A 272 -8.79 -32.50 11.27
C THR A 272 -10.13 -33.22 11.44
N ARG A 273 -10.32 -34.35 10.78
CA ARG A 273 -11.52 -35.18 10.92
C ARG A 273 -11.12 -36.59 11.37
N GLN A 274 -11.65 -37.01 12.53
CA GLN A 274 -11.37 -38.34 13.11
C GLN A 274 -9.86 -38.63 13.30
N GLY A 275 -9.09 -37.62 13.71
CA GLY A 275 -7.64 -37.73 13.88
C GLY A 275 -6.82 -37.76 12.58
N GLN A 276 -7.46 -37.67 11.41
CA GLN A 276 -6.79 -37.51 10.13
C GLN A 276 -6.82 -36.05 9.68
N ILE A 277 -5.67 -35.51 9.29
CA ILE A 277 -5.56 -34.21 8.65
C ILE A 277 -5.95 -34.39 7.17
N ARG A 278 -6.97 -33.67 6.72
CA ARG A 278 -7.42 -33.64 5.33
C ARG A 278 -7.36 -32.23 4.79
N LEU A 279 -6.99 -32.10 3.53
CA LEU A 279 -7.11 -30.84 2.81
C LEU A 279 -8.44 -30.83 2.05
N VAL A 280 -9.28 -29.84 2.32
CA VAL A 280 -10.49 -29.56 1.56
C VAL A 280 -10.21 -28.39 0.65
N VAL A 281 -10.21 -28.63 -0.66
CA VAL A 281 -9.99 -27.60 -1.68
C VAL A 281 -11.31 -27.27 -2.33
N ALA A 282 -11.67 -25.99 -2.32
CA ALA A 282 -12.84 -25.44 -3.00
C ALA A 282 -12.34 -24.49 -4.11
N PRO A 283 -12.01 -25.03 -5.30
CA PRO A 283 -11.54 -24.21 -6.40
C PRO A 283 -12.66 -23.31 -6.94
N PRO A 284 -12.34 -22.11 -7.45
CA PRO A 284 -13.33 -21.29 -8.15
C PRO A 284 -13.83 -22.03 -9.40
N PRO A 285 -15.08 -21.78 -9.87
CA PRO A 285 -15.70 -22.54 -10.96
C PRO A 285 -14.86 -22.62 -12.24
N ALA A 286 -14.20 -21.52 -12.61
CA ALA A 286 -13.33 -21.48 -13.78
C ALA A 286 -12.11 -22.40 -13.62
N PHE A 287 -11.48 -22.41 -12.44
CA PHE A 287 -10.34 -23.30 -12.19
C PHE A 287 -10.77 -24.77 -12.08
N ALA A 288 -11.97 -25.05 -11.58
CA ALA A 288 -12.51 -26.41 -11.58
C ALA A 288 -12.66 -26.99 -13.01
N GLN A 289 -13.01 -26.14 -13.99
CA GLN A 289 -13.06 -26.55 -15.40
C GLN A 289 -11.66 -26.89 -15.94
N VAL A 290 -10.64 -26.10 -15.57
CA VAL A 290 -9.24 -26.39 -15.91
C VAL A 290 -8.84 -27.76 -15.35
N LEU A 291 -9.09 -28.00 -14.05
CA LEU A 291 -8.79 -29.29 -13.42
C LEU A 291 -9.49 -30.46 -14.11
N ALA A 292 -10.76 -30.28 -14.54
CA ALA A 292 -11.49 -31.32 -15.26
C ALA A 292 -10.89 -31.61 -16.64
N ARG A 293 -10.40 -30.59 -17.35
CA ARG A 293 -9.70 -30.79 -18.65
C ARG A 293 -8.37 -31.51 -18.48
N LEU A 294 -7.61 -31.19 -17.44
CA LEU A 294 -6.30 -31.80 -17.16
C LEU A 294 -6.39 -33.25 -16.65
N ALA A 295 -7.58 -33.71 -16.27
CA ALA A 295 -7.82 -35.07 -15.79
C ALA A 295 -8.13 -36.08 -16.92
N VAL A 296 -8.23 -35.62 -18.16
CA VAL A 296 -8.46 -36.42 -19.39
C VAL A 296 -7.13 -36.68 -20.08
#